data_AF-A0A1B5Z8J6-F1
#
_entry.id   AF-A0A1B5Z8J6-F1
#
_cell.length_a   1.000
_cell.length_b   1.000
_cell.length_c   1.000
_cell.angle_alpha   90.00
_cell.angle_beta   90.00
_cell.angle_gamma   90.00
#
_symmetry.space_group_name_H-M   'P 1'
#
loop_
_entity.id
_entity.type
_entity.pdbx_description
1 polymer ?
#
loop_
_entity_poly.entity_id
_entity_poly.type
_entity_poly.pdbx_seq_one_letter_code
_entity_poly.pdbx_strand_id
1 'polypeptide(L)'
;MPEKGSTEYVELSKNFLKVYLKTITQKNDILTNLTIIEVLSRHASDEQYLGKRNDGDIWTSDSQPLEAFKRFGRKLAEIEVKLVERNNDESLRNRYGPVNMPYTLLYPSSEKGLTCRGIPNSISI
;
A
#
# COMPACT_ATOMS: atom_id res chain seq x y z
N MET A 1 -26.15 -15.92 -4.12
CA MET A 1 -26.09 -17.28 -3.51
C MET A 1 -27.00 -18.18 -4.32
N PRO A 2 -26.60 -19.43 -4.61
CA PRO A 2 -27.48 -20.35 -5.32
C PRO A 2 -28.69 -20.74 -4.46
N GLU A 3 -29.83 -20.95 -5.10
CA GLU A 3 -31.07 -21.33 -4.44
C GLU A 3 -31.03 -22.78 -3.97
N LYS A 4 -31.62 -23.07 -2.79
CA LYS A 4 -31.67 -24.44 -2.26
C LYS A 4 -32.40 -25.36 -3.24
N GLY A 5 -31.75 -26.47 -3.60
CA GLY A 5 -32.28 -27.44 -4.57
C GLY A 5 -31.86 -27.18 -6.02
N SER A 6 -31.17 -26.08 -6.32
CA SER A 6 -30.62 -25.84 -7.67
C SER A 6 -29.37 -26.70 -7.95
N THR A 7 -29.02 -26.82 -9.24
CA THR A 7 -27.78 -27.49 -9.69
C THR A 7 -26.53 -26.85 -9.10
N GLU A 8 -26.51 -25.52 -8.99
CA GLU A 8 -25.41 -24.72 -8.44
C GLU A 8 -25.30 -24.91 -6.92
N TYR A 9 -26.42 -25.09 -6.22
CA TYR A 9 -26.42 -25.39 -4.78
C TYR A 9 -25.84 -26.78 -4.49
N VAL A 10 -26.15 -27.77 -5.34
CA VAL A 10 -25.53 -29.10 -5.29
C VAL A 10 -24.05 -29.04 -5.68
N GLU A 11 -23.67 -28.19 -6.64
CA GLU A 11 -22.26 -28.00 -7.00
C GLU A 11 -21.46 -27.35 -5.86
N LEU A 12 -22.07 -26.43 -5.11
CA LEU A 12 -21.43 -25.75 -3.97
C LEU A 12 -21.01 -26.74 -2.88
N SER A 13 -21.85 -27.72 -2.56
CA SER A 13 -21.51 -28.74 -1.54
C SER A 13 -20.45 -29.73 -2.00
N LYS A 14 -20.33 -29.96 -3.32
CA LYS A 14 -19.36 -30.89 -3.92
C LYS A 14 -18.01 -30.23 -4.22
N ASN A 15 -18.01 -28.98 -4.67
CA ASN A 15 -16.82 -28.24 -5.04
C ASN A 15 -17.03 -26.73 -4.84
N PHE A 16 -16.89 -26.29 -3.60
CA PHE A 16 -17.06 -24.89 -3.24
C PHE A 16 -16.08 -23.95 -3.96
N LEU A 17 -14.84 -24.41 -4.23
CA LEU A 17 -13.83 -23.62 -4.93
C LEU A 17 -14.27 -23.30 -6.37
N LYS A 18 -14.83 -24.28 -7.08
CA LYS A 18 -15.35 -24.05 -8.44
C LYS A 18 -16.51 -23.07 -8.45
N VAL A 19 -17.43 -23.18 -7.50
CA VAL A 19 -18.56 -22.23 -7.39
C VAL A 19 -18.07 -20.84 -7.00
N TYR A 20 -17.08 -20.73 -6.11
CA TYR A 20 -16.44 -19.46 -5.77
C TYR A 20 -15.81 -18.81 -7.01
N LEU A 21 -15.01 -19.55 -7.79
CA LEU A 21 -14.39 -19.06 -9.03
C LEU A 21 -15.41 -18.67 -10.11
N LYS A 22 -16.58 -19.33 -10.17
CA LYS A 22 -17.69 -18.92 -11.04
C LYS A 22 -18.38 -17.63 -10.60
N THR A 23 -18.27 -17.28 -9.31
CA THR A 23 -18.95 -16.12 -8.71
C THR A 23 -18.10 -14.86 -8.77
N ILE A 24 -16.78 -14.99 -8.60
CA ILE A 24 -15.85 -13.86 -8.68
C ILE A 24 -15.47 -13.55 -10.14
N THR A 25 -14.62 -12.53 -10.33
CA THR A 25 -14.13 -12.08 -11.63
C THR A 25 -13.59 -13.23 -12.49
N GLN A 26 -13.99 -13.25 -13.76
CA GLN A 26 -13.55 -14.27 -14.71
C GLN A 26 -12.06 -14.15 -15.03
N LYS A 27 -11.48 -15.27 -15.49
CA LYS A 27 -10.03 -15.42 -15.70
C LYS A 27 -9.39 -14.35 -16.61
N ASN A 28 -10.05 -13.95 -17.69
CA ASN A 28 -9.48 -12.97 -18.62
C ASN A 28 -9.49 -11.56 -18.02
N ASP A 29 -10.59 -11.19 -17.36
CA ASP A 29 -10.73 -9.87 -16.72
C ASP A 29 -9.79 -9.72 -15.52
N ILE A 30 -9.61 -10.78 -14.71
CA ILE A 30 -8.71 -10.73 -13.56
C ILE A 30 -7.24 -10.56 -13.98
N LEU A 31 -6.84 -11.12 -15.13
CA LEU A 31 -5.48 -10.94 -15.65
C LEU A 31 -5.22 -9.46 -15.99
N THR A 32 -6.17 -8.81 -16.66
CA THR A 32 -6.11 -7.38 -16.96
C THR A 32 -6.09 -6.55 -15.68
N ASN A 33 -6.99 -6.84 -14.74
CA ASN A 33 -7.08 -6.10 -13.47
C ASN A 33 -5.81 -6.22 -12.63
N LEU A 34 -5.24 -7.42 -12.50
CA LEU A 34 -4.00 -7.63 -11.74
C LEU A 34 -2.83 -6.91 -12.37
N THR A 35 -2.75 -6.89 -13.71
CA THR A 35 -1.71 -6.12 -14.43
C THR A 35 -1.82 -4.63 -14.14
N ILE A 36 -3.04 -4.08 -14.18
CA ILE A 36 -3.28 -2.66 -13.89
C ILE A 36 -2.95 -2.35 -12.44
N ILE A 37 -3.42 -3.14 -11.48
CA ILE A 37 -3.14 -2.94 -10.05
C ILE A 37 -1.64 -3.03 -9.78
N GLU A 38 -0.92 -3.95 -10.42
CA GLU A 38 0.54 -4.04 -10.29
C GLU A 38 1.21 -2.75 -10.75
N VAL A 39 0.84 -2.20 -11.89
CA VAL A 39 1.40 -0.94 -12.40
C VAL A 39 1.08 0.22 -11.44
N LEU A 40 -0.17 0.34 -11.01
CA LEU A 40 -0.62 1.43 -10.12
C LEU A 40 -0.05 1.33 -8.70
N SER A 41 0.45 0.17 -8.29
CA SER A 41 1.01 -0.02 -6.95
C SER A 41 2.53 0.18 -6.89
N ARG A 42 3.16 0.61 -8.00
CA ARG A 42 4.62 0.74 -8.10
C ARG A 42 5.07 2.19 -7.99
N HIS A 43 6.06 2.42 -7.13
CA HIS A 43 6.75 3.69 -7.07
C HIS A 43 7.73 3.84 -8.24
N ALA A 44 7.64 4.97 -8.95
CA ALA A 44 8.62 5.35 -9.95
C ALA A 44 10.00 5.62 -9.31
N SER A 45 11.07 5.50 -10.10
CA SER A 45 12.44 5.72 -9.58
C SER A 45 12.76 7.17 -9.25
N ASP A 46 11.99 8.10 -9.82
CA ASP A 46 12.10 9.55 -9.68
C ASP A 46 11.01 10.14 -8.77
N GLU A 47 10.31 9.30 -8.01
CA GLU A 47 9.25 9.72 -7.09
C GLU A 47 9.76 10.69 -6.00
N GLN A 48 8.98 11.73 -5.72
CA GLN A 48 9.21 12.69 -4.65
C GLN A 48 8.28 12.39 -3.47
N TYR A 49 8.86 11.81 -2.43
CA TYR A 49 8.16 11.47 -1.20
C TYR A 49 7.94 12.69 -0.30
N LEU A 50 6.97 12.55 0.61
CA LEU A 50 6.64 13.53 1.62
C LEU A 50 7.87 13.93 2.44
N GLY A 51 8.09 15.25 2.56
CA GLY A 51 9.25 15.81 3.25
C GLY A 51 10.55 15.80 2.43
N LYS A 52 10.49 15.46 1.14
CA LYS A 52 11.58 15.62 0.17
C LYS A 52 11.17 16.59 -0.94
N ARG A 53 12.16 17.28 -1.51
CA ARG A 53 12.04 18.11 -2.72
C ARG A 53 13.29 17.93 -3.58
N ASN A 54 13.11 17.80 -4.89
CA ASN A 54 14.23 17.67 -5.82
C ASN A 54 15.03 18.98 -5.97
N ASP A 55 14.39 20.13 -5.74
CA ASP A 55 15.05 21.45 -5.76
C ASP A 55 15.93 21.70 -4.53
N GLY A 56 16.10 20.74 -3.61
CA GLY A 56 16.91 20.91 -2.40
C GLY A 56 16.50 22.12 -1.57
N ASP A 57 17.46 23.00 -1.28
CA ASP A 57 17.23 24.25 -0.52
C ASP A 57 17.06 25.49 -1.42
N ILE A 58 16.99 25.34 -2.76
CA ILE A 58 16.96 26.49 -3.69
C ILE A 58 15.56 26.90 -4.15
N TRP A 59 14.49 26.24 -3.66
CA TRP A 59 13.10 26.58 -4.00
C TRP A 59 12.62 27.88 -3.34
N THR A 60 13.37 28.41 -2.37
CA THR A 60 13.18 29.74 -1.78
C THR A 60 14.50 30.26 -1.24
N SER A 61 14.68 31.59 -1.21
CA SER A 61 15.80 32.25 -0.54
C SER A 61 15.57 32.42 0.97
N ASP A 62 14.35 32.21 1.45
CA ASP A 62 13.98 32.49 2.82
C ASP A 62 14.44 31.37 3.76
N SER A 63 15.25 31.72 4.77
CA SER A 63 15.81 30.75 5.71
C SER A 63 14.75 30.09 6.60
N GLN A 64 13.69 30.82 6.96
CA GLN A 64 12.66 30.33 7.88
C GLN A 64 11.82 29.18 7.29
N PRO A 65 11.26 29.26 6.06
CA PRO A 65 10.59 28.12 5.43
C PRO A 65 11.52 26.92 5.19
N LEU A 66 12.79 27.16 4.82
CA LEU A 66 13.78 26.08 4.64
C LEU A 66 14.01 25.31 5.94
N GLU A 67 14.21 26.01 7.06
CA GLU A 67 14.40 25.38 8.36
C GLU A 67 13.14 24.65 8.82
N ALA A 68 11.96 25.23 8.59
CA ALA A 68 10.68 24.58 8.89
C ALA A 68 10.50 23.29 8.09
N PHE A 69 10.85 23.28 6.81
CA PHE A 69 10.78 22.09 5.95
C PHE A 69 11.77 21.00 6.42
N LYS A 70 12.99 21.38 6.83
CA LYS A 70 13.95 20.43 7.44
C LYS A 70 13.44 19.84 8.75
N ARG A 71 12.78 20.63 9.60
CA ARG A 71 12.11 20.12 10.82
C ARG A 71 10.98 19.15 10.47
N PHE A 72 10.20 19.43 9.43
CA PHE A 72 9.15 18.54 8.94
C PHE A 72 9.71 17.19 8.48
N GLY A 73 10.75 17.18 7.64
CA GLY A 73 11.40 15.93 7.19
C GLY A 73 11.97 15.10 8.36
N ARG A 74 12.64 15.74 9.32
CA ARG A 74 13.10 15.07 10.55
C ARG A 74 11.94 14.46 11.34
N LYS A 75 10.83 15.18 11.44
CA LYS A 75 9.65 14.69 12.16
C LYS A 75 9.05 13.44 11.50
N LEU A 76 9.03 13.39 10.18
CA LEU A 76 8.58 12.20 9.44
C LEU A 76 9.50 11.00 9.69
N ALA A 77 10.82 11.20 9.71
CA ALA A 77 11.76 10.13 10.05
C ALA A 77 11.53 9.58 11.48
N GLU A 78 11.30 10.45 12.46
CA GLU A 78 10.93 10.03 13.83
C GLU A 78 9.62 9.24 13.85
N ILE A 79 8.62 9.65 13.07
CA ILE A 79 7.33 8.94 12.98
C ILE A 79 7.54 7.56 12.36
N GLU A 80 8.36 7.43 11.33
CA GLU A 80 8.65 6.14 10.70
C GLU A 80 9.25 5.15 11.71
N VAL A 81 10.22 5.59 12.52
CA VAL A 81 10.80 4.78 13.61
C VAL A 81 9.71 4.28 14.56
N LYS A 82 8.78 5.16 14.98
CA LYS A 82 7.64 4.75 15.82
C LYS A 82 6.71 3.76 15.14
N LEU A 83 6.53 3.86 13.82
CA LEU A 83 5.72 2.90 13.06
C LEU A 83 6.41 1.54 12.94
N VAL A 84 7.75 1.51 12.87
CA VAL A 84 8.56 0.29 12.96
C VAL A 84 8.40 -0.36 14.32
N GLU A 85 8.57 0.41 15.40
CA GLU A 85 8.36 -0.07 16.77
C GLU A 85 6.97 -0.66 16.96
N ARG A 86 5.93 0.02 16.47
CA ARG A 86 4.55 -0.46 16.54
C ARG A 86 4.32 -1.74 15.74
N ASN A 87 4.98 -1.91 14.60
CA ASN A 87 4.91 -3.17 13.89
C ASN A 87 5.63 -4.28 14.70
N ASN A 88 6.76 -4.00 15.32
CA ASN A 88 7.45 -5.01 16.12
C ASN A 88 6.79 -5.33 17.49
N ASP A 89 5.76 -4.58 17.90
CA ASP A 89 4.99 -4.85 19.11
C ASP A 89 3.97 -5.98 18.91
N GLU A 90 4.26 -7.16 19.45
CA GLU A 90 3.42 -8.36 19.37
C GLU A 90 2.03 -8.20 19.99
N SER A 91 1.84 -7.22 20.87
CA SER A 91 0.51 -6.90 21.43
C SER A 91 -0.41 -6.28 20.37
N LEU A 92 0.15 -5.63 19.35
CA LEU A 92 -0.56 -4.96 18.26
C LEU A 92 -0.85 -5.89 17.07
N ARG A 93 -1.46 -7.05 17.35
CA ARG A 93 -1.69 -8.15 16.38
C ARG A 93 -2.39 -7.74 15.09
N ASN A 94 -3.25 -6.73 15.13
CA ASN A 94 -3.97 -6.22 13.95
C ASN A 94 -3.05 -5.54 12.92
N ARG A 95 -1.78 -5.30 13.27
CA ARG A 95 -0.78 -4.75 12.35
C ARG A 95 -0.14 -5.79 11.43
N TYR A 96 -0.34 -7.08 11.69
CA TYR A 96 0.16 -8.22 10.90
C TYR A 96 -0.98 -9.09 10.41
N GLY A 97 -1.92 -9.40 11.33
CA GLY A 97 -2.98 -10.37 11.11
C GLY A 97 -2.45 -11.78 10.86
N PRO A 98 -3.33 -12.72 10.48
CA PRO A 98 -2.95 -14.11 10.20
C PRO A 98 -2.08 -14.27 8.95
N VAL A 99 -1.96 -13.23 8.11
CA VAL A 99 -1.16 -13.23 6.88
C VAL A 99 0.28 -12.76 7.10
N ASN A 100 0.65 -12.42 8.34
CA ASN A 100 2.00 -11.98 8.71
C ASN A 100 2.54 -10.81 7.87
N MET A 101 1.67 -9.86 7.50
CA MET A 101 2.02 -8.72 6.66
C MET A 101 2.01 -7.43 7.49
N PRO A 102 3.18 -6.85 7.84
CA PRO A 102 3.23 -5.64 8.64
C PRO A 102 2.57 -4.46 7.93
N TYR A 103 1.85 -3.63 8.68
CA TYR A 103 1.22 -2.43 8.13
C TYR A 103 2.26 -1.31 7.91
N THR A 104 2.75 -1.20 6.67
CA THR A 104 3.80 -0.25 6.26
C THR A 104 3.33 0.84 5.29
N LEU A 105 2.05 0.81 4.87
CA LEU A 105 1.50 1.74 3.86
C LEU A 105 1.66 3.23 4.22
N LEU A 106 1.80 3.56 5.51
CA LEU A 106 1.98 4.94 5.99
C LEU A 106 3.42 5.25 6.43
N TYR A 107 4.39 4.45 6.01
CA TYR A 107 5.79 4.81 6.20
C TYR A 107 6.12 5.94 5.22
N PRO A 108 6.64 7.09 5.68
CA PRO A 108 6.93 8.23 4.81
C PRO A 108 7.84 7.90 3.63
N SER A 109 8.85 7.05 3.85
CA SER A 109 9.84 6.69 2.82
C SER A 109 9.62 5.33 2.17
N SER A 110 10.09 5.20 0.94
CA SER A 110 10.11 3.97 0.16
C SER A 110 11.22 4.01 -0.89
N GLU A 111 11.48 2.83 -1.47
CA GLU A 111 12.31 2.63 -2.64
C GLU A 111 11.42 2.50 -3.89
N LYS A 112 12.04 2.54 -5.08
CA LYS A 112 11.33 2.28 -6.33
C LYS A 112 10.73 0.87 -6.36
N GLY A 113 9.60 0.71 -7.06
CA GLY A 113 8.92 -0.56 -7.27
C GLY A 113 7.74 -0.81 -6.35
N LEU A 114 7.34 -2.08 -6.24
CA LEU A 114 6.17 -2.52 -5.46
C LEU A 114 6.60 -2.85 -4.02
N THR A 115 6.49 -1.88 -3.11
CA THR A 115 7.09 -1.99 -1.77
C THR A 115 6.08 -2.04 -0.63
N CYS A 116 4.80 -1.76 -0.89
CA CYS A 116 3.74 -1.62 0.13
C CYS A 116 4.04 -0.56 1.21
N ARG A 117 4.77 0.51 0.85
CA ARG A 117 5.14 1.62 1.75
C ARG A 117 5.52 2.86 0.94
N GLY A 118 5.65 4.01 1.61
CA GLY A 118 6.03 5.27 0.99
C GLY A 118 4.82 6.18 0.79
N ILE A 119 4.99 7.46 1.13
CA ILE A 119 3.97 8.47 0.94
C ILE A 119 4.48 9.48 -0.10
N PRO A 120 4.03 9.43 -1.36
CA PRO A 120 4.33 10.45 -2.35
C PRO A 120 3.81 11.83 -1.94
N ASN A 121 4.42 12.90 -2.46
CA ASN A 121 3.92 14.27 -2.24
C ASN A 121 2.57 14.54 -2.91
N SER A 122 2.23 13.77 -3.96
CA SER A 122 1.08 14.01 -4.84
C SER A 122 0.42 12.70 -5.26
N ILE A 123 -0.69 12.81 -6.00
CA ILE A 123 -1.27 11.67 -6.73
C ILE A 123 -0.41 11.45 -7.98
N SER A 124 0.70 10.73 -7.80
CA SER A 124 1.72 10.47 -8.83
C SER A 124 1.80 8.99 -9.24
N ILE A 125 1.11 8.10 -8.49
CA ILE A 125 0.66 6.80 -8.99
C ILE A 125 -0.61 6.34 -8.25
#